data_AF-A0AAD9V7C5-F1
#
_entry.id   AF-A0AAD9V7C5-F1
#
_cell.length_a   1.000
_cell.length_b   1.000
_cell.length_c   1.000
_cell.angle_alpha   90.00
_cell.angle_beta   90.00
_cell.angle_gamma   90.00
#
_symmetry.space_group_name_H-M   'P 1'
#
loop_
_entity.id
_entity.type
_entity.pdbx_description
1 polymer ?
#
loop_
_entity_poly.entity_id
_entity_poly.type
_entity_poly.pdbx_seq_one_letter_code
_entity_poly.pdbx_strand_id
1 'polypeptide(L)'
;MDLSSGDGFYVSKDLCLAREWAARRFRENNSAVLVFKVRKLELRGVNNNNGLDLKDIDSKKEWQKLVKNFLCNRPSKRFLKTVKEHDFIEGPMAAKGRYDFLSFPKPKNDSYQLCVRTDNCASLFDRSLCAVIYFD
;
A
#
# COMPACT_ATOMS: atom_id res chain seq x y z
N MET A 1 4.33 4.39 4.61
CA MET A 1 3.23 4.05 3.71
C MET A 1 1.96 4.54 4.35
N ASP A 2 0.98 4.91 3.54
CA ASP A 2 0.03 5.98 3.91
C ASP A 2 -1.45 5.57 3.73
N LEU A 3 -1.71 4.31 3.34
CA LEU A 3 -3.05 3.76 3.10
C LEU A 3 -3.64 3.01 4.31
N SER A 4 -2.96 3.04 5.46
CA SER A 4 -3.38 2.43 6.71
C SER A 4 -2.62 3.04 7.90
N SER A 5 -3.16 2.88 9.11
CA SER A 5 -2.51 3.28 10.37
C SER A 5 -1.83 2.09 11.06
N GLY A 6 -0.87 1.46 10.37
CA GLY A 6 -0.08 0.35 10.92
C GLY A 6 -0.70 -1.04 10.81
N ASP A 7 -1.81 -1.15 10.09
CA ASP A 7 -2.51 -2.41 9.80
C ASP A 7 -2.32 -2.79 8.31
N GLY A 8 -2.26 -4.08 8.01
CA GLY A 8 -2.06 -4.61 6.66
C GLY A 8 -0.60 -4.78 6.24
N PHE A 9 -0.43 -5.47 5.12
CA PHE A 9 0.85 -5.81 4.51
C PHE A 9 1.06 -4.94 3.27
N TYR A 10 2.24 -4.33 3.13
CA TYR A 10 2.48 -3.41 2.04
C TYR A 10 3.46 -3.95 1.01
N VAL A 11 3.14 -3.69 -0.26
CA VAL A 11 3.94 -4.11 -1.41
C VAL A 11 4.22 -2.91 -2.31
N SER A 12 5.42 -2.88 -2.88
CA SER A 12 5.85 -1.94 -3.89
C SER A 12 6.15 -2.67 -5.19
N LYS A 13 5.98 -1.98 -6.32
CA LYS A 13 6.46 -2.45 -7.64
C LYS A 13 7.93 -2.07 -7.90
N ASP A 14 8.51 -1.28 -7.02
CA ASP A 14 9.89 -0.75 -7.12
C ASP A 14 10.79 -1.51 -6.12
N LEU A 15 11.74 -2.27 -6.68
CA LEU A 15 12.70 -3.07 -5.93
C LEU A 15 13.67 -2.19 -5.12
N CYS A 16 14.13 -1.07 -5.70
CA CYS A 16 15.05 -0.16 -5.03
C CYS A 16 14.38 0.44 -3.79
N LEU A 17 13.12 0.86 -3.93
CA LEU A 17 12.35 1.39 -2.81
C LEU A 17 12.12 0.34 -1.71
N ALA A 18 11.86 -0.91 -2.08
CA ALA A 18 11.69 -2.00 -1.13
C ALA A 18 13.00 -2.29 -0.37
N ARG A 19 14.13 -2.34 -1.09
CA ARG A 19 15.47 -2.49 -0.51
C ARG A 19 15.82 -1.34 0.44
N GLU A 20 15.65 -0.09 0.01
CA GLU A 20 15.89 1.09 0.85
C GLU A 20 15.07 1.03 2.14
N TRP A 21 13.80 0.62 2.03
CA TRP A 21 12.94 0.46 3.20
C TRP A 21 13.47 -0.62 4.15
N ALA A 22 13.87 -1.78 3.62
CA ALA A 22 14.37 -2.91 4.37
C ALA A 22 15.71 -2.58 5.05
N ALA A 23 16.67 -2.03 4.32
CA ALA A 23 17.98 -1.62 4.82
C ALA A 23 17.86 -0.55 5.91
N ARG A 24 16.99 0.46 5.73
CA ARG A 24 16.76 1.50 6.74
C ARG A 24 16.17 0.94 8.04
N ARG A 25 15.42 -0.16 7.98
CA ARG A 25 14.73 -0.73 9.14
C ARG A 25 15.54 -1.81 9.86
N PHE A 26 16.29 -2.63 9.10
CA PHE A 26 16.92 -3.85 9.60
C PHE A 26 18.43 -3.95 9.32
N ARG A 27 19.03 -2.96 8.61
CA ARG A 27 20.38 -2.97 8.01
C ARG A 27 20.47 -3.84 6.76
N GLU A 28 21.32 -3.43 5.83
CA GLU A 28 21.50 -4.03 4.50
C GLU A 28 21.64 -5.57 4.58
N ASN A 29 22.69 -6.03 5.27
CA ASN A 29 23.11 -7.43 5.40
C ASN A 29 22.18 -8.30 6.27
N ASN A 30 21.21 -7.69 6.95
CA ASN A 30 20.24 -8.37 7.82
C ASN A 30 18.81 -8.22 7.28
N SER A 31 18.68 -7.88 6.00
CA SER A 31 17.40 -7.64 5.35
C SER A 31 17.31 -8.41 4.04
N ALA A 32 16.07 -8.70 3.65
CA ALA A 32 15.77 -9.33 2.37
C ALA A 32 14.54 -8.68 1.77
N VAL A 33 14.45 -8.72 0.44
CA VAL A 33 13.23 -8.33 -0.29
C VAL A 33 12.53 -9.58 -0.81
N LEU A 34 11.27 -9.74 -0.44
CA LEU A 34 10.38 -10.76 -0.99
C LEU A 34 9.77 -10.25 -2.29
N VAL A 35 9.88 -11.03 -3.36
CA VAL A 35 9.31 -10.72 -4.68
C VAL A 35 8.15 -11.66 -4.94
N PHE A 36 6.99 -11.08 -5.22
CA PHE A 36 5.76 -11.81 -5.48
C PHE A 36 5.35 -11.69 -6.95
N LYS A 37 4.93 -12.81 -7.56
CA LYS A 37 4.39 -12.84 -8.92
C LYS A 37 2.89 -13.14 -8.87
N VAL A 38 2.10 -12.09 -8.68
CA VAL A 38 0.64 -12.20 -8.51
C VAL A 38 -0.08 -12.01 -9.85
N ARG A 39 -1.01 -12.91 -10.19
CA ARG A 39 -1.84 -12.74 -11.39
C ARG A 39 -2.86 -11.62 -11.19
N LYS A 40 -2.96 -10.72 -12.16
CA LYS A 40 -3.86 -9.56 -12.10
C LYS A 40 -5.32 -9.96 -11.85
N LEU A 41 -5.81 -11.01 -12.52
CA LEU A 41 -7.20 -11.47 -12.38
C LEU A 41 -7.50 -12.02 -10.97
N GLU A 42 -6.54 -12.71 -10.34
CA GLU A 42 -6.71 -13.24 -8.99
C GLU A 42 -6.69 -12.11 -7.94
N LEU A 43 -5.82 -11.12 -8.13
CA LEU A 43 -5.76 -9.97 -7.23
C LEU A 43 -7.02 -9.10 -7.36
N ARG A 44 -7.38 -8.73 -8.58
CA ARG A 44 -8.39 -7.70 -8.85
C ARG A 44 -9.81 -8.24 -8.98
N GLY A 45 -9.97 -9.51 -9.31
CA GLY A 45 -11.26 -10.05 -9.75
C GLY A 45 -11.60 -9.64 -11.18
N VAL A 46 -12.75 -10.11 -11.67
CA VAL A 46 -13.18 -9.92 -13.07
C VAL A 46 -13.40 -8.44 -13.40
N ASN A 47 -13.86 -7.64 -12.43
CA ASN A 47 -14.24 -6.24 -12.62
C ASN A 47 -13.49 -5.27 -11.68
N ASN A 48 -12.28 -5.62 -11.23
CA ASN A 48 -11.54 -4.86 -10.21
C ASN A 48 -12.31 -4.68 -8.88
N ASN A 49 -13.19 -5.62 -8.55
CA ASN A 49 -14.10 -5.54 -7.41
C ASN A 49 -13.48 -6.03 -6.09
N ASN A 50 -12.31 -6.67 -6.12
CA ASN A 50 -11.65 -7.15 -4.91
C ASN A 50 -11.00 -6.01 -4.10
N GLY A 51 -10.58 -4.93 -4.75
CA GLY A 51 -9.79 -3.88 -4.11
C GLY A 51 -10.24 -2.47 -4.45
N LEU A 52 -9.81 -1.53 -3.62
CA LEU A 52 -10.04 -0.10 -3.80
C LEU A 52 -8.91 0.50 -4.64
N ASP A 53 -9.17 0.79 -5.92
CA ASP A 53 -8.20 1.40 -6.84
C ASP A 53 -8.29 2.94 -6.81
N LEU A 54 -7.25 3.58 -6.27
CA LEU A 54 -7.14 5.03 -6.11
C LEU A 54 -5.98 5.62 -6.91
N LYS A 55 -5.57 4.97 -8.00
CA LYS A 55 -4.48 5.48 -8.86
C LYS A 55 -4.93 6.64 -9.75
N ASP A 56 -6.20 6.66 -10.14
CA ASP A 56 -6.70 7.58 -11.16
C ASP A 56 -6.94 9.00 -10.61
N ILE A 57 -6.89 9.98 -11.51
CA ILE A 57 -7.06 11.40 -11.16
C ILE A 57 -8.46 11.70 -10.60
N ASP A 58 -9.47 10.97 -11.07
CA ASP A 58 -10.85 11.08 -10.61
C ASP A 58 -11.00 10.62 -9.15
N SER A 59 -10.18 9.64 -8.74
CA SER A 59 -10.12 9.11 -7.38
C SER A 59 -9.32 10.01 -6.42
N LYS A 60 -8.74 11.13 -6.87
CA LYS A 60 -7.87 12.00 -6.06
C LYS A 60 -8.53 12.51 -4.78
N LYS A 61 -9.81 12.88 -4.83
CA LYS A 61 -10.54 13.36 -3.64
C LYS A 61 -10.74 12.24 -2.62
N GLU A 62 -11.05 11.03 -3.10
CA GLU A 62 -11.22 9.85 -2.27
C GLU A 62 -9.88 9.41 -1.65
N TRP A 63 -8.82 9.35 -2.47
CA TRP A 63 -7.45 9.14 -2.02
C TRP A 63 -7.06 10.12 -0.92
N GLN A 64 -7.29 11.43 -1.14
CA GLN A 64 -6.93 12.46 -0.18
C GLN A 64 -7.69 12.29 1.14
N LYS A 65 -8.98 11.98 1.07
CA LYS A 65 -9.80 11.70 2.25
C LYS A 65 -9.30 10.46 2.99
N LEU A 66 -8.97 9.39 2.28
CA LEU A 66 -8.47 8.14 2.86
C LEU A 66 -7.14 8.36 3.56
N VAL A 67 -6.17 8.94 2.86
CA VAL A 67 -4.83 9.22 3.40
C VAL A 67 -4.90 10.16 4.59
N LYS A 68 -5.73 11.22 4.53
CA LYS A 68 -5.93 12.13 5.65
C LYS A 68 -6.45 11.41 6.90
N ASN A 69 -7.42 10.51 6.74
CA ASN A 69 -7.98 9.75 7.89
C ASN A 69 -6.89 8.90 8.58
N PHE A 70 -6.03 8.24 7.79
CA PHE A 70 -4.95 7.42 8.34
C PHE A 70 -3.79 8.25 8.91
N LEU A 71 -3.38 9.33 8.25
CA LEU A 71 -2.33 10.22 8.75
C LEU A 71 -2.71 10.90 10.07
N CYS A 72 -3.98 11.25 10.26
CA CYS A 72 -4.45 11.83 11.51
C CYS A 72 -4.63 10.81 12.65
N ASN A 73 -4.43 9.50 12.40
CA ASN A 73 -4.68 8.40 13.35
C ASN A 73 -6.05 8.47 14.04
N ARG A 74 -7.05 9.03 13.36
CA ARG A 74 -8.43 9.16 13.86
C ARG A 74 -9.47 8.67 12.83
N PRO A 75 -9.30 7.47 12.25
CA PRO A 75 -10.30 6.95 11.33
C PRO A 75 -11.61 6.63 12.09
N SER A 76 -12.74 7.13 11.57
CA SER A 76 -14.04 6.80 12.16
C SER A 76 -14.36 5.30 11.98
N LYS A 77 -15.15 4.70 12.89
CA LYS A 77 -15.60 3.30 12.77
C LYS A 77 -16.28 3.01 11.43
N ARG A 78 -17.08 3.96 10.93
CA ARG A 78 -17.76 3.85 9.62
C ARG A 78 -16.75 3.78 8.49
N PHE A 79 -15.75 4.66 8.50
CA PHE A 79 -14.67 4.68 7.51
C PHE A 79 -13.86 3.37 7.53
N LEU A 80 -13.50 2.87 8.72
CA LEU A 80 -12.80 1.60 8.86
C LEU A 80 -13.60 0.43 8.32
N LYS A 81 -14.93 0.43 8.48
CA LYS A 81 -15.80 -0.63 7.94
C LYS A 81 -15.74 -0.65 6.41
N THR A 82 -15.88 0.49 5.75
CA THR A 82 -15.76 0.60 4.29
C THR A 82 -14.39 0.14 3.79
N VAL A 83 -13.31 0.49 4.50
CA VAL A 83 -11.96 0.07 4.11
C VAL A 83 -11.72 -1.43 4.33
N LYS A 84 -12.34 -2.04 5.35
CA LYS A 84 -12.23 -3.49 5.64
C LYS A 84 -12.91 -4.39 4.61
N GLU A 85 -13.82 -3.85 3.79
CA GLU A 85 -14.53 -4.61 2.75
C GLU A 85 -13.66 -4.90 1.52
N HIS A 86 -12.47 -4.30 1.43
CA HIS A 86 -11.57 -4.44 0.30
C HIS A 86 -10.37 -5.31 0.66
N ASP A 87 -10.03 -6.25 -0.22
CA ASP A 87 -8.87 -7.15 -0.10
C ASP A 87 -7.54 -6.40 -0.11
N PHE A 88 -7.49 -5.30 -0.87
CA PHE A 88 -6.38 -4.38 -0.92
C PHE A 88 -6.84 -2.96 -1.25
N ILE A 89 -5.95 -2.00 -1.01
CA ILE A 89 -6.07 -0.61 -1.45
C ILE A 89 -4.80 -0.28 -2.21
N GLU A 90 -4.91 0.38 -3.35
CA GLU A 90 -3.73 0.85 -4.08
C GLU A 90 -3.85 2.30 -4.50
N GLY A 91 -2.72 2.96 -4.67
CA GLY A 91 -2.66 4.35 -5.10
C GLY A 91 -1.27 4.95 -4.91
N PRO A 92 -1.11 6.25 -5.16
CA PRO A 92 0.16 6.93 -4.94
C PRO A 92 0.50 7.06 -3.45
N MET A 93 1.79 7.24 -3.17
CA MET A 93 2.30 7.64 -1.84
C MET A 93 1.98 9.09 -1.54
N ALA A 94 1.92 9.47 -0.27
CA ALA A 94 1.79 10.86 0.12
C ALA A 94 3.14 11.59 -0.05
N ALA A 95 3.12 12.80 -0.63
CA ALA A 95 4.25 13.70 -0.65
C ALA A 95 4.48 14.25 0.77
N LYS A 96 5.52 13.77 1.46
CA LYS A 96 5.91 14.21 2.80
C LYS A 96 6.81 15.44 2.73
N GLY A 97 6.77 16.28 3.77
CA GLY A 97 7.70 17.42 3.92
C GLY A 97 7.09 18.81 3.72
N ARG A 98 5.78 18.93 3.47
CA ARG A 98 5.07 20.22 3.52
C ARG A 98 4.33 20.38 4.85
N TYR A 99 4.21 21.60 5.36
CA TYR A 99 3.52 21.89 6.62
C TYR A 99 2.04 21.45 6.60
N ASP A 100 1.38 21.55 5.45
CA ASP A 100 -0.02 21.20 5.25
C ASP A 100 -0.27 19.71 4.95
N PHE A 101 0.75 18.84 4.97
CA PHE A 101 0.59 17.45 4.51
C PHE A 101 -0.45 16.65 5.33
N LEU A 102 -0.59 16.97 6.62
CA LEU A 102 -1.58 16.32 7.50
C LEU A 102 -3.00 16.79 7.22
N SER A 103 -3.18 18.06 6.83
CA SER A 103 -4.49 18.65 6.58
C SER A 103 -4.95 18.46 5.14
N PHE A 104 -4.01 18.44 4.19
CA PHE A 104 -4.22 18.37 2.75
C PHE A 104 -3.13 17.52 2.05
N PRO A 105 -3.14 16.18 2.25
CA PRO A 105 -2.14 15.32 1.62
C PRO A 105 -2.23 15.41 0.10
N LYS A 106 -1.08 15.37 -0.57
CA LYS A 106 -0.95 15.38 -2.03
C LYS A 106 -0.24 14.12 -2.49
N PRO A 107 -0.61 13.55 -3.65
CA PRO A 107 0.10 12.40 -4.19
C PRO A 107 1.53 12.79 -4.53
N LYS A 108 2.48 11.91 -4.20
CA LYS A 108 3.86 11.98 -4.67
C LYS A 108 3.89 11.53 -6.13
N ASN A 109 4.48 12.34 -7.00
CA ASN A 109 4.61 12.02 -8.43
C ASN A 109 5.33 10.68 -8.63
N ASP A 110 4.89 9.93 -9.63
CA ASP A 110 5.44 8.64 -10.06
C ASP A 110 5.62 7.60 -8.93
N SER A 111 4.79 7.69 -7.90
CA SER A 111 4.83 6.77 -6.76
C SER A 111 3.66 5.78 -6.79
N TYR A 112 3.88 4.62 -6.17
CA TYR A 112 2.89 3.56 -6.05
C TYR A 112 3.03 2.87 -4.71
N GLN A 113 1.91 2.54 -4.09
CA GLN A 113 1.82 1.64 -2.95
C GLN A 113 0.57 0.78 -3.08
N LEU A 114 0.68 -0.46 -2.61
CA LEU A 114 -0.43 -1.37 -2.43
C LEU A 114 -0.43 -1.84 -0.97
N CYS A 115 -1.56 -1.67 -0.30
CA CYS A 115 -1.81 -2.17 1.04
C CYS A 115 -2.76 -3.37 0.94
N VAL A 116 -2.25 -4.56 1.20
CA VAL A 116 -3.01 -5.80 1.41
C VAL A 116 -3.70 -5.73 2.77
N ARG A 117 -4.98 -6.11 2.83
CA ARG A 117 -5.84 -5.85 3.99
C ARG A 117 -6.48 -7.12 4.57
N THR A 118 -6.86 -8.07 3.72
CA THR A 118 -7.57 -9.29 4.15
C THR A 118 -6.64 -10.51 4.13
N ASP A 119 -6.99 -11.50 4.94
CA ASP A 119 -6.25 -12.77 4.99
C ASP A 119 -6.30 -13.53 3.66
N ASN A 120 -7.42 -13.43 2.94
CA ASN A 120 -7.55 -14.03 1.60
C ASN A 120 -6.54 -13.43 0.62
N CYS A 121 -6.39 -12.10 0.63
CA CYS A 121 -5.42 -11.41 -0.20
C CYS A 121 -3.99 -11.69 0.26
N ALA A 122 -3.73 -11.72 1.58
CA ALA A 122 -2.44 -12.10 2.12
C ALA A 122 -2.03 -13.52 1.70
N SER A 123 -2.96 -14.49 1.75
CA SER A 123 -2.76 -15.86 1.28
C SER A 123 -2.46 -15.93 -0.21
N LEU A 124 -3.07 -15.06 -1.03
CA LEU A 124 -2.70 -14.91 -2.44
C LEU A 124 -1.24 -14.48 -2.61
N PHE A 125 -0.75 -13.52 -1.81
CA PHE A 125 0.65 -13.12 -1.86
C PHE A 125 1.58 -14.23 -1.37
N ASP A 126 1.24 -14.90 -0.27
CA ASP A 126 2.03 -16.01 0.29
C ASP A 126 2.28 -17.12 -0.74
N ARG A 127 1.23 -17.61 -1.39
CA ARG A 127 1.35 -18.62 -2.47
C ARG A 127 1.97 -18.10 -3.77
N SER A 128 2.15 -16.79 -3.89
CA SER A 128 2.73 -16.13 -5.07
C SER A 128 4.18 -15.70 -4.85
N LEU A 129 4.83 -16.11 -3.76
CA LEU A 129 6.24 -15.85 -3.54
C LEU A 129 7.06 -16.46 -4.68
N CYS A 130 7.80 -15.60 -5.38
CA CYS A 130 8.55 -15.95 -6.58
C CYS A 130 10.06 -15.97 -6.31
N ALA A 131 10.55 -15.05 -5.48
CA ALA A 131 11.95 -14.98 -5.11
C ALA A 131 12.15 -14.30 -3.75
N VAL A 132 13.30 -14.57 -3.14
CA VAL A 132 13.82 -13.85 -1.98
C VAL A 132 15.19 -13.31 -2.37
N ILE A 133 15.37 -12.00 -2.27
CA ILE A 133 16.61 -11.32 -2.61
C ILE A 133 17.31 -10.93 -1.31
N TYR A 134 18.48 -11.48 -1.09
CA TYR A 134 19.40 -11.11 -0.02
C TYR A 134 20.41 -10.09 -0.55
N PHE A 135 20.93 -9.25 0.33
CA PHE A 135 21.93 -8.24 0.01
C PHE A 135 23.18 -8.50 0.86
N ASP A 136 24.35 -8.41 0.22
CA ASP A 136 25.67 -8.56 0.83
C ASP A 136 26.25 -7.21 1.26
#